data_AF-A0A7S3DZ03-F1
#
_entry.id   AF-A0A7S3DZ03-F1
#
_cell.length_a   1.000
_cell.length_b   1.000
_cell.length_c   1.000
_cell.angle_alpha   90.00
_cell.angle_beta   90.00
_cell.angle_gamma   90.00
#
_symmetry.space_group_name_H-M   'P 1'
#
loop_
_entity.id
_entity.type
_entity.pdbx_description
1 polymer ?
#
loop_
_entity_poly.entity_id
_entity_poly.type
_entity_poly.pdbx_seq_one_letter_code
_entity_poly.pdbx_strand_id
1 'polypeptide(L)'
;VILARFVQRAGEGLLKPVIFSTLRGSKTLAEAFHTALSNPEENLRCAAYECLEVVARSAWGAAEICTREKLVQRVSDASVEAEPSAASWRHKCACSLLATARSIAEGEAAADARVVEIVTPLVPTLQAAVKAGPYGSGGQARVESEAV
;
A
#
# COMPACT_ATOMS: atom_id res chain seq x y z
N VAL A 1 -13.68 0.29 -9.14
CA VAL A 1 -14.93 0.41 -8.34
C VAL A 1 -15.47 -0.95 -7.88
N ILE A 2 -15.53 -1.97 -8.75
CA ILE A 2 -16.04 -3.31 -8.38
C ILE A 2 -15.14 -4.00 -7.35
N LEU A 3 -13.81 -4.02 -7.56
CA LEU A 3 -12.86 -4.65 -6.63
C LEU A 3 -12.85 -3.98 -5.25
N ALA A 4 -12.88 -2.64 -5.21
CA ALA A 4 -12.96 -1.88 -3.96
C ALA A 4 -14.26 -2.14 -3.18
N ARG A 5 -15.40 -2.18 -3.88
CA ARG A 5 -16.69 -2.53 -3.26
C ARG A 5 -16.75 -4.00 -2.83
N PHE A 6 -16.10 -4.89 -3.57
CA PHE A 6 -15.96 -6.29 -3.20
C PHE A 6 -15.11 -6.43 -1.94
N VAL A 7 -13.94 -5.79 -1.87
CA VAL A 7 -13.08 -5.81 -0.68
C VAL A 7 -13.79 -5.21 0.54
N GLN A 8 -14.49 -4.10 0.36
CA GLN A 8 -15.23 -3.44 1.43
C GLN A 8 -16.44 -4.27 1.94
N ARG A 9 -17.03 -5.14 1.09
CA ARG A 9 -18.19 -5.98 1.46
C ARG A 9 -17.85 -7.41 1.85
N ALA A 10 -16.81 -7.99 1.25
CA ALA A 10 -16.41 -9.38 1.47
C ALA A 10 -15.83 -9.57 2.88
N GLY A 11 -15.29 -8.51 3.48
CA GLY A 11 -14.64 -8.58 4.79
C GLY A 11 -13.42 -9.50 4.78
N GLU A 12 -12.74 -9.57 5.93
CA GLU A 12 -11.51 -10.35 6.10
C GLU A 12 -11.68 -11.85 5.76
N GLY A 13 -12.82 -12.44 6.15
CA GLY A 13 -13.09 -13.88 6.04
C GLY A 13 -13.24 -14.42 4.61
N LEU A 14 -13.70 -13.60 3.66
CA LEU A 14 -13.85 -14.00 2.26
C LEU A 14 -12.67 -13.56 1.39
N LEU A 15 -11.97 -12.48 1.76
CA LEU A 15 -10.83 -11.98 1.00
C LEU A 15 -9.57 -12.79 1.23
N LYS A 16 -9.28 -13.18 2.48
CA LYS A 16 -8.10 -13.97 2.79
C LYS A 16 -8.02 -15.23 1.91
N PRO A 17 -9.05 -16.10 1.86
CA PRO A 17 -8.98 -17.32 1.05
C PRO A 17 -8.79 -17.04 -0.45
N VAL A 18 -9.45 -16.01 -0.99
CA VAL A 18 -9.34 -15.65 -2.41
C VAL A 18 -7.92 -15.18 -2.73
N ILE A 19 -7.37 -14.26 -1.94
CA ILE A 19 -6.02 -13.72 -2.15
C ILE A 19 -4.94 -14.80 -1.91
N PHE A 20 -5.12 -15.66 -0.89
CA PHE A 20 -4.18 -16.76 -0.63
C PHE A 20 -4.28 -17.91 -1.63
N SER A 21 -5.47 -18.16 -2.21
CA SER A 21 -5.63 -19.21 -3.23
C SER A 21 -4.92 -18.87 -4.54
N THR A 22 -4.78 -17.58 -4.86
CA THR A 22 -4.08 -17.10 -6.05
C THR A 22 -2.58 -16.97 -5.83
N LEU A 23 -2.15 -16.73 -4.59
CA LEU A 23 -0.75 -16.54 -4.22
C LEU A 23 -0.15 -17.87 -3.71
N ARG A 24 0.15 -18.78 -4.65
CA ARG A 24 0.76 -20.09 -4.34
C ARG A 24 2.07 -19.91 -3.55
N GLY A 25 2.11 -20.39 -2.31
CA GLY A 25 3.33 -20.54 -1.51
C GLY A 25 3.59 -19.48 -0.44
N SER A 26 2.78 -18.42 -0.35
CA SER A 26 2.91 -17.40 0.69
C SER A 26 2.04 -17.74 1.92
N LYS A 27 2.59 -17.55 3.13
CA LYS A 27 1.86 -17.83 4.38
C LYS A 27 1.11 -16.60 4.90
N THR A 28 1.51 -15.42 4.45
CA THR A 28 0.91 -14.14 4.86
C THR A 28 0.68 -13.23 3.65
N LEU A 29 -0.32 -12.34 3.76
CA LEU A 29 -0.69 -11.41 2.69
C LEU A 29 0.51 -10.53 2.32
N ALA A 30 1.24 -10.12 3.34
CA ALA A 30 2.39 -9.27 3.18
C ALA A 30 3.57 -9.96 2.47
N GLU A 31 3.82 -11.25 2.73
CA GLU A 31 4.80 -12.03 1.97
C GLU A 31 4.40 -12.14 0.50
N ALA A 32 3.11 -12.33 0.25
CA ALA A 32 2.59 -12.51 -1.09
C ALA A 32 2.72 -11.24 -1.93
N PHE A 33 2.39 -10.07 -1.35
CA PHE A 33 2.66 -8.78 -1.97
C PHE A 33 4.15 -8.51 -2.12
N HIS A 34 4.97 -8.86 -1.14
CA HIS A 34 6.43 -8.68 -1.26
C HIS A 34 7.00 -9.47 -2.44
N THR A 35 6.58 -10.72 -2.62
CA THR A 35 6.98 -11.54 -3.78
C THR A 35 6.48 -10.93 -5.09
N ALA A 36 5.21 -10.53 -5.18
CA ALA A 36 4.65 -9.94 -6.39
C ALA A 36 5.34 -8.61 -6.76
N LEU A 37 5.64 -7.77 -5.77
CA LEU A 37 6.32 -6.48 -5.96
C LEU A 37 7.82 -6.61 -6.25
N SER A 38 8.42 -7.78 -5.99
CA SER A 38 9.82 -8.06 -6.35
C SER A 38 9.96 -8.59 -7.78
N ASN A 39 8.85 -8.75 -8.51
CA ASN A 39 8.87 -9.27 -9.87
C ASN A 39 9.50 -8.24 -10.84
N PRO A 40 10.39 -8.65 -11.76
CA PRO A 40 10.99 -7.75 -12.73
C PRO A 40 9.98 -7.14 -13.73
N GLU A 41 8.83 -7.75 -13.95
CA GLU A 41 7.80 -7.26 -14.87
C GLU A 41 6.96 -6.12 -14.24
N GLU A 42 7.01 -4.93 -14.84
CA GLU A 42 6.27 -3.74 -14.38
C GLU A 42 4.75 -4.00 -14.28
N ASN A 43 4.16 -4.71 -15.24
CA ASN A 43 2.73 -5.01 -15.26
C ASN A 43 2.28 -5.79 -14.02
N LEU A 44 3.09 -6.75 -13.58
CA LEU A 44 2.80 -7.55 -12.38
C LEU A 44 2.97 -6.71 -11.11
N ARG A 45 3.98 -5.84 -11.05
CA ARG A 45 4.13 -4.89 -9.93
C ARG A 45 2.97 -3.89 -9.87
N CYS A 46 2.55 -3.34 -11.01
CA CYS A 46 1.39 -2.44 -11.09
C CYS A 46 0.12 -3.12 -10.58
N ALA A 47 -0.18 -4.32 -11.07
CA ALA A 47 -1.35 -5.08 -10.62
C ALA A 47 -1.28 -5.41 -9.11
N ALA A 48 -0.09 -5.72 -8.60
CA ALA A 48 0.12 -5.94 -7.17
C ALA A 48 -0.13 -4.65 -6.36
N TYR A 49 0.35 -3.49 -6.80
CA TYR A 49 0.05 -2.22 -6.15
C TYR A 49 -1.43 -1.84 -6.22
N GLU A 50 -2.11 -2.10 -7.34
CA GLU A 50 -3.56 -1.88 -7.44
C GLU A 50 -4.32 -2.70 -6.40
N CYS A 51 -3.95 -3.98 -6.23
CA CYS A 51 -4.54 -4.83 -5.22
C CYS A 51 -4.19 -4.36 -3.79
N LEU A 52 -2.94 -3.98 -3.56
CA LEU A 52 -2.45 -3.48 -2.27
C LEU A 52 -3.15 -2.17 -1.87
N GLU A 53 -3.36 -1.27 -2.83
CA GLU A 53 -4.07 -0.02 -2.66
C GLU A 53 -5.50 -0.24 -2.19
N VAL A 54 -6.20 -1.22 -2.77
CA VAL A 54 -7.56 -1.57 -2.36
C VAL A 54 -7.57 -2.19 -0.96
N VAL A 55 -6.62 -3.06 -0.64
CA VAL A 55 -6.47 -3.68 0.70
C VAL A 55 -6.18 -2.61 1.76
N ALA A 56 -5.33 -1.64 1.44
CA ALA A 56 -4.91 -0.56 2.34
C ALA A 56 -6.07 0.35 2.78
N ARG A 57 -7.22 0.34 2.08
CA ARG A 57 -8.43 1.10 2.44
C ARG A 57 -9.25 0.49 3.59
N SER A 58 -8.85 -0.69 4.07
CA SER A 58 -9.50 -1.38 5.19
C SER A 58 -8.61 -1.37 6.42
N ALA A 59 -9.19 -1.30 7.62
CA ALA A 59 -8.40 -1.29 8.86
C ALA A 59 -7.56 -2.57 9.05
N TRP A 60 -8.16 -3.73 8.77
CA TRP A 60 -7.44 -5.02 8.77
C TRP A 60 -6.31 -5.04 7.73
N GLY A 61 -6.59 -4.64 6.49
CA GLY A 61 -5.58 -4.65 5.43
C GLY A 61 -4.44 -3.68 5.71
N ALA A 62 -4.74 -2.48 6.23
CA ALA A 62 -3.73 -1.54 6.69
C ALA A 62 -2.85 -2.15 7.79
N ALA A 63 -3.43 -2.85 8.78
CA ALA A 63 -2.67 -3.54 9.80
C ALA A 63 -1.75 -4.62 9.22
N GLU A 64 -2.25 -5.49 8.33
CA GLU A 64 -1.43 -6.54 7.68
C GLU A 64 -0.24 -5.95 6.93
N ILE A 65 -0.45 -4.85 6.19
CA ILE A 65 0.63 -4.15 5.49
C ILE A 65 1.65 -3.57 6.50
N CYS A 66 1.15 -2.91 7.54
CA CYS A 66 1.94 -2.25 8.57
C CYS A 66 2.72 -3.23 9.48
N THR A 67 2.29 -4.48 9.62
CA THR A 67 3.04 -5.50 10.38
C THR A 67 4.37 -5.90 9.73
N ARG A 68 4.59 -5.59 8.45
CA ARG A 68 5.82 -5.93 7.73
C ARG A 68 6.53 -4.67 7.29
N GLU A 69 7.59 -4.34 8.01
CA GLU A 69 8.44 -3.18 7.76
C GLU A 69 8.86 -3.06 6.29
N LYS A 70 9.23 -4.17 5.64
CA LYS A 70 9.62 -4.19 4.23
C LYS A 70 8.53 -3.69 3.27
N LEU A 71 7.26 -3.97 3.54
CA LEU A 71 6.17 -3.46 2.70
C LEU A 71 5.92 -1.99 2.94
N VAL A 72 5.97 -1.55 4.20
CA VAL A 72 5.87 -0.13 4.55
C VAL A 72 6.99 0.65 3.85
N GLN A 73 8.24 0.19 3.96
CA GLN A 73 9.38 0.77 3.26
C GLN A 73 9.15 0.80 1.74
N ARG A 74 8.71 -0.31 1.12
CA ARG A 74 8.43 -0.37 -0.32
C ARG A 74 7.33 0.58 -0.77
N VAL A 75 6.32 0.83 0.07
CA VAL A 75 5.23 1.79 -0.24
C VAL A 75 5.70 3.23 -0.01
N SER A 76 6.53 3.47 1.01
CA SER A 76 6.97 4.80 1.42
C SER A 76 8.19 5.33 0.66
N ASP A 77 9.03 4.48 0.10
CA ASP A 77 10.24 4.87 -0.61
C ASP A 77 9.95 5.10 -2.10
N ALA A 78 10.25 6.30 -2.61
CA ALA A 78 10.01 6.65 -4.00
C ALA A 78 11.10 6.11 -4.96
N SER A 79 12.25 5.70 -4.45
CA SER A 79 13.38 5.22 -5.26
C SER A 79 13.21 3.78 -5.77
N VAL A 80 12.19 3.08 -5.26
CA VAL A 80 11.99 1.64 -5.46
C VAL A 80 11.32 1.27 -6.78
N GLU A 81 10.66 2.24 -7.43
CA GLU A 81 10.05 2.10 -8.76
C GLU A 81 10.61 3.20 -9.66
N ALA A 82 11.21 2.81 -10.79
CA ALA A 82 11.75 3.75 -11.76
C ALA A 82 10.69 4.11 -12.82
N GLU A 83 9.75 3.20 -13.05
CA GLU A 83 8.75 3.29 -14.09
C GLU A 83 7.56 4.16 -13.65
N PRO A 84 7.09 5.12 -14.48
CA PRO A 84 6.04 6.05 -14.12
C PRO A 84 4.74 5.41 -13.61
N SER A 85 4.32 4.29 -14.20
CA SER A 85 3.06 3.62 -13.84
C SER A 85 3.15 2.98 -12.46
N ALA A 86 4.22 2.22 -12.22
CA ALA A 86 4.47 1.58 -10.94
C ALA A 86 4.70 2.61 -9.82
N ALA A 87 5.46 3.67 -10.08
CA ALA A 87 5.66 4.79 -9.16
C ALA A 87 4.34 5.48 -8.78
N SER A 88 3.46 5.69 -9.76
CA SER A 88 2.12 6.28 -9.55
C SER A 88 1.22 5.38 -8.69
N TRP A 89 1.22 4.08 -8.95
CA TRP A 89 0.42 3.12 -8.19
C TRP A 89 0.95 2.92 -6.76
N ARG A 90 2.27 2.84 -6.58
CA ARG A 90 2.92 2.86 -5.26
C ARG A 90 2.47 4.08 -4.46
N HIS A 91 2.53 5.26 -5.06
CA HIS A 91 2.12 6.49 -4.39
C HIS A 91 0.62 6.52 -4.05
N LYS A 92 -0.26 6.05 -4.94
CA LYS A 92 -1.69 5.87 -4.62
C LYS A 92 -1.90 4.94 -3.43
N CYS A 93 -1.13 3.85 -3.35
CA CYS A 93 -1.16 2.95 -2.20
C CYS A 93 -0.74 3.68 -0.91
N ALA A 94 0.32 4.51 -0.95
CA ALA A 94 0.74 5.31 0.19
C ALA A 94 -0.34 6.30 0.64
N CYS A 95 -1.03 6.95 -0.30
CA CYS A 95 -2.16 7.83 -0.03
C CYS A 95 -3.32 7.11 0.67
N SER A 96 -3.72 5.96 0.13
CA SER A 96 -4.82 5.16 0.71
C SER A 96 -4.47 4.61 2.08
N LEU A 97 -3.23 4.14 2.28
CA LEU A 97 -2.75 3.67 3.57
C LEU A 97 -2.70 4.81 4.61
N LEU A 98 -2.22 6.00 4.22
CA LEU A 98 -2.23 7.18 5.09
C LEU A 98 -3.65 7.60 5.48
N ALA A 99 -4.59 7.62 4.53
CA ALA A 99 -5.97 7.97 4.79
C ALA A 99 -6.62 7.03 5.81
N THR A 100 -6.44 5.71 5.64
CA THR A 100 -6.90 4.70 6.60
C THR A 100 -6.21 4.86 7.95
N ALA A 101 -4.88 5.06 7.96
CA ALA A 101 -4.11 5.20 9.19
C ALA A 101 -4.54 6.41 10.03
N ARG A 102 -4.84 7.55 9.39
CA ARG A 102 -5.40 8.73 10.05
C ARG A 102 -6.78 8.47 10.61
N SER A 103 -7.67 7.88 9.81
CA SER A 103 -9.02 7.53 10.25
C SER A 103 -9.01 6.58 11.46
N ILE A 104 -8.06 5.65 11.54
CA ILE A 104 -7.84 4.80 12.72
C ILE A 104 -7.32 5.61 13.91
N ALA A 105 -6.28 6.44 13.71
CA ALA A 105 -5.65 7.24 14.77
C ALA A 105 -6.61 8.27 15.39
N GLU A 106 -7.52 8.80 14.58
CA GLU A 106 -8.56 9.77 14.96
C GLU A 106 -9.80 9.08 15.56
N GLY A 107 -9.86 7.74 15.53
CA GLY A 107 -10.97 6.95 16.07
C GLY A 107 -12.23 6.93 15.19
N GLU A 108 -12.13 7.37 13.94
CA GLU A 108 -13.23 7.38 12.97
C GLU A 108 -13.49 6.00 12.35
N ALA A 109 -12.44 5.21 12.14
CA ALA A 109 -12.53 3.85 11.64
C ALA A 109 -12.64 2.85 12.79
N ALA A 110 -13.62 1.94 12.71
CA ALA A 110 -13.72 0.81 13.63
C ALA A 110 -12.49 -0.11 13.47
N ALA A 111 -11.64 -0.12 14.48
CA ALA A 111 -10.43 -0.93 14.56
C ALA A 111 -10.24 -1.44 15.99
N ASP A 112 -9.69 -2.64 16.15
CA ASP A 112 -9.31 -3.14 17.48
C ASP A 112 -8.03 -2.45 17.99
N ALA A 113 -7.75 -2.60 19.28
CA ALA A 113 -6.60 -1.95 19.93
C ALA A 113 -5.26 -2.35 19.31
N ARG A 114 -5.13 -3.59 18.82
CA ARG A 114 -3.90 -4.08 18.20
C ARG A 114 -3.67 -3.41 16.83
N VAL A 115 -4.72 -3.23 16.05
CA VAL A 115 -4.66 -2.49 14.79
C VAL A 115 -4.23 -1.04 15.03
N VAL A 116 -4.80 -0.37 16.04
CA VAL A 116 -4.41 1.00 16.41
C VAL A 116 -2.94 1.09 16.78
N GLU A 117 -2.44 0.15 17.61
CA GLU A 117 -1.04 0.07 18.04
C GLU A 117 -0.07 -0.11 16.87
N ILE A 118 -0.44 -0.92 15.87
CA ILE A 118 0.40 -1.21 14.70
C ILE A 118 0.43 -0.03 13.72
N VAL A 119 -0.72 0.58 13.45
CA VAL A 119 -0.88 1.51 12.32
C VAL A 119 -0.53 2.95 12.71
N THR A 120 -0.94 3.39 13.90
CA THR A 120 -0.78 4.80 14.34
C THR A 120 0.67 5.28 14.33
N PRO A 121 1.68 4.50 14.77
CA PRO A 121 3.08 4.94 14.75
C PRO A 121 3.64 5.22 13.35
N LEU A 122 3.02 4.70 12.30
CA LEU A 122 3.50 4.84 10.92
C LEU A 122 2.93 6.06 10.21
N VAL A 123 1.96 6.78 10.81
CA VAL A 123 1.34 7.98 10.22
C VAL A 123 2.40 9.02 9.79
N PRO A 124 3.44 9.36 10.58
CA PRO A 124 4.44 10.34 10.16
C PRO A 124 5.23 9.89 8.92
N THR A 125 5.62 8.61 8.86
CA THR A 125 6.35 8.02 7.73
C THR A 125 5.51 8.05 6.45
N LEU A 126 4.25 7.64 6.54
CA LEU A 126 3.32 7.66 5.41
C LEU A 126 3.03 9.09 4.95
N GLN A 127 2.89 10.03 5.89
CA GLN A 127 2.70 11.44 5.57
C GLN A 127 3.91 12.04 4.84
N ALA A 128 5.13 11.71 5.26
CA ALA A 128 6.34 12.13 4.55
C ALA A 128 6.39 11.56 3.13
N ALA A 129 6.08 10.27 2.95
CA ALA A 129 6.03 9.61 1.65
C ALA A 129 4.98 10.22 0.71
N VAL A 130 3.79 10.51 1.22
CA VAL A 130 2.72 11.16 0.45
C VAL A 130 3.11 12.59 0.07
N LYS A 131 3.70 13.36 1.00
CA LYS A 131 4.19 14.71 0.71
C LYS A 131 5.29 14.71 -0.36
N ALA A 132 6.15 13.70 -0.39
CA ALA A 132 7.23 13.56 -1.37
C ALA A 132 6.73 13.19 -2.78
N GLY A 133 5.48 12.72 -2.93
CA GLY A 133 4.90 12.40 -4.24
C GLY A 133 5.40 11.07 -4.86
N PRO A 134 5.02 10.80 -6.13
CA PRO A 134 5.34 9.55 -6.81
C PRO A 134 6.83 9.37 -7.11
N TYR A 135 7.57 10.47 -7.32
CA TYR A 135 9.00 10.45 -7.66
C TYR A 135 9.90 10.93 -6.51
N GLY A 136 9.34 11.14 -5.33
CA GLY A 136 10.06 11.68 -4.19
C GLY A 136 10.38 13.17 -4.33
N SER A 137 10.90 13.76 -3.26
CA SER A 137 11.26 15.19 -3.20
C SER A 137 12.37 15.58 -4.18
N GLY A 138 13.21 14.62 -4.61
CA GLY A 138 14.25 14.83 -5.62
C GLY A 138 13.77 14.67 -7.07
N GLY A 139 12.64 13.99 -7.30
CA GLY A 139 12.11 13.76 -8.65
C GLY A 139 11.40 14.97 -9.25
N GLN A 140 10.79 15.83 -8.42
CA GLN A 140 10.18 17.09 -8.89
C GLN A 140 11.19 17.98 -9.63
N ALA A 141 12.44 18.04 -9.16
CA ALA A 141 13.50 18.82 -9.80
C ALA A 141 13.95 18.24 -11.15
N ARG A 142 13.82 16.93 -11.37
CA ARG A 142 14.24 16.27 -12.62
C ARG A 142 13.19 16.40 -13.73
N VAL A 143 11.91 16.31 -13.39
CA VAL A 143 10.81 16.49 -14.36
C VAL A 143 10.74 17.93 -14.86
N GLU A 144 11.04 18.92 -14.01
CA GLU A 144 11.15 20.33 -14.44
C GLU A 144 12.37 20.56 -15.35
N SER A 145 13.45 19.80 -15.20
CA SER A 145 14.66 19.95 -16.02
C SER A 145 14.58 19.24 -17.38
N GLU A 146 13.71 18.26 -17.56
CA GLU A 146 13.47 17.57 -18.84
C GLU A 146 12.33 18.23 -19.66
N ALA A 147 11.61 19.20 -19.09
CA ALA A 147 10.54 19.96 -19.72
C ALA A 147 10.99 21.35 -20.26
N VAL A 148 12.30 21.62 -20.28
CA VAL A 148 12.92 22.88 -20.77
C VAL A 148 13.77 22.61 -22.01
#